data_AF-A0A6P0RGQ6-F1
#
_entry.id   AF-A0A6P0RGQ6-F1
#
_cell.length_a   1.000
_cell.length_b   1.000
_cell.length_c   1.000
_cell.angle_alpha   90.00
_cell.angle_beta   90.00
_cell.angle_gamma   90.00
#
_symmetry.space_group_name_H-M   'P 1'
#
loop_
_entity.id
_entity.type
_entity.pdbx_description
1 polymer ?
#
loop_
_entity_poly.entity_id
_entity_poly.type
_entity_poly.pdbx_seq_one_letter_code
_entity_poly.pdbx_strand_id
1 'polypeptide(L)'
;MKLTGKQRKQLRQAIISAYPNPSDLEMMVSEELEWNLSTITLGQNYNKIVFDLIEWTQAKNKLEDIICAAYRVAPDNEDLQQFCQPIIRRLEEFIIQPTYNRDYGEFGSPINLSELKSDRQLESLFKPEPNLLDVGFLRRAVDRASSVCRIELSDGRILGTGVLISNQLVLTNYHLLCLEEEKDSTLNTDNLILKFGCYSSESGYETQGYTFQLDSQTPILSSSHTNKLDYLLLQVEPKILQVSDIKPAPWDIDVLPQRRMGINILQHPEGDSMKIAISSNGVREVYENIGLIQYVSRTSGGSSGSPCFNEDWEVVALHHAQRAGSFGKICEGILFRSIYQEISSYLK
;
A
#
# COMPACT_ATOMS: atom_id res chain seq x y z
N MET A 1 13.84 -2.21 14.32
CA MET A 1 13.93 -0.86 14.94
C MET A 1 14.84 -0.89 16.18
N LYS A 2 15.70 0.11 16.44
CA LYS A 2 16.53 0.22 17.67
C LYS A 2 16.39 1.60 18.31
N LEU A 3 15.83 1.69 19.51
CA LEU A 3 15.61 2.95 20.23
C LEU A 3 16.85 3.43 21.00
N THR A 4 17.13 4.73 20.93
CA THR A 4 18.10 5.39 21.82
C THR A 4 17.66 5.30 23.28
N GLY A 5 18.58 5.51 24.23
CA GLY A 5 18.23 5.52 25.66
C GLY A 5 17.17 6.57 26.02
N LYS A 6 17.17 7.73 25.35
CA LYS A 6 16.16 8.79 25.53
C LYS A 6 14.78 8.33 25.04
N GLN A 7 14.71 7.72 23.87
CA GLN A 7 13.44 7.22 23.32
C GLN A 7 12.90 6.02 24.10
N ARG A 8 13.76 5.10 24.56
CA ARG A 8 13.33 4.01 25.45
C ARG A 8 12.70 4.54 26.73
N LYS A 9 13.25 5.62 27.28
CA LYS A 9 12.67 6.31 28.44
C LYS A 9 11.30 6.93 28.11
N GLN A 10 11.18 7.62 26.98
CA GLN A 10 9.92 8.23 26.54
C GLN A 10 8.84 7.18 26.27
N LEU A 11 9.16 6.11 25.53
CA LEU A 11 8.23 5.00 25.29
C LEU A 11 7.79 4.35 26.59
N ARG A 12 8.73 4.11 27.51
CA ARG A 12 8.39 3.54 28.82
C ARG A 12 7.44 4.44 29.60
N GLN A 13 7.64 5.76 29.58
CA GLN A 13 6.75 6.71 30.25
C GLN A 13 5.37 6.72 29.59
N ALA A 14 5.30 6.70 28.26
CA ALA A 14 4.04 6.65 27.53
C ALA A 14 3.25 5.36 27.81
N ILE A 15 3.91 4.19 27.82
CA ILE A 15 3.27 2.92 28.16
C ILE A 15 2.78 2.93 29.62
N ILE A 16 3.56 3.45 30.57
CA ILE A 16 3.12 3.54 31.97
C ILE A 16 1.95 4.53 32.14
N SER A 17 1.93 5.61 31.35
CA SER A 17 0.85 6.60 31.36
C SER A 17 -0.46 5.99 30.81
N ALA A 18 -0.36 5.22 29.72
CA ALA A 18 -1.50 4.58 29.08
C ALA A 18 -2.03 3.36 29.83
N TYR A 19 -1.14 2.61 30.49
CA TYR A 19 -1.46 1.43 31.28
C TYR A 19 -0.89 1.66 32.69
N PRO A 20 -1.64 2.29 33.61
CA PRO A 20 -1.10 2.65 34.93
C PRO A 20 -0.75 1.44 35.81
N ASN A 21 -1.40 0.29 35.58
CA ASN A 21 -1.25 -0.90 36.40
C ASN A 21 -0.68 -2.09 35.60
N PRO A 22 0.07 -3.01 36.25
CA PRO A 22 0.59 -4.21 35.61
C PRO A 22 -0.46 -5.08 34.94
N SER A 23 -1.66 -5.18 35.53
CA SER A 23 -2.76 -5.98 34.98
C SER A 23 -3.30 -5.40 33.68
N ASP A 24 -3.38 -4.08 33.55
CA ASP A 24 -3.86 -3.43 32.33
C ASP A 24 -2.86 -3.64 31.18
N LEU A 25 -1.57 -3.59 31.49
CA LEU A 25 -0.52 -3.92 30.53
C LEU A 25 -0.54 -5.40 30.14
N GLU A 26 -0.74 -6.30 31.10
CA GLU A 26 -0.83 -7.74 30.85
C GLU A 26 -2.02 -8.09 29.97
N MET A 27 -3.18 -7.47 30.22
CA MET A 27 -4.38 -7.62 29.40
C MET A 27 -4.11 -7.16 27.96
N MET A 28 -3.55 -5.96 27.77
CA MET A 28 -3.21 -5.47 26.43
C MET A 28 -2.19 -6.39 25.72
N VAL A 29 -1.14 -6.82 26.40
CA VAL A 29 -0.11 -7.69 25.80
C VAL A 29 -0.66 -9.09 25.46
N SER A 30 -1.58 -9.62 26.26
CA SER A 30 -2.20 -10.92 26.01
C SER A 30 -3.27 -10.84 24.91
N GLU A 31 -4.13 -9.84 24.93
CA GLU A 31 -5.27 -9.74 24.01
C GLU A 31 -4.86 -9.24 22.62
N GLU A 32 -3.94 -8.28 22.55
CA GLU A 32 -3.54 -7.67 21.28
C GLU A 32 -2.37 -8.39 20.59
N LEU A 33 -1.52 -9.05 21.35
CA LEU A 33 -0.27 -9.65 20.84
C LEU A 33 -0.17 -11.15 21.09
N GLU A 34 -1.10 -11.74 21.84
CA GLU A 34 -1.06 -13.15 22.26
C GLU A 34 0.24 -13.50 23.02
N TRP A 35 0.85 -12.51 23.69
CA TRP A 35 2.07 -12.72 24.46
C TRP A 35 1.77 -12.81 25.94
N ASN A 36 2.57 -13.61 26.65
CA ASN A 36 2.44 -13.74 28.09
C ASN A 36 3.51 -12.88 28.79
N LEU A 37 3.08 -11.81 29.46
CA LEU A 37 3.96 -10.86 30.13
C LEU A 37 4.83 -11.52 31.22
N SER A 38 4.28 -12.50 31.95
CA SER A 38 5.00 -13.24 32.99
C SER A 38 6.14 -14.12 32.45
N THR A 39 6.08 -14.51 31.18
CA THR A 39 7.17 -15.25 30.51
C THR A 39 8.28 -14.35 29.98
N ILE A 40 8.00 -13.06 29.83
CA ILE A 40 8.90 -12.07 29.25
C ILE A 40 9.72 -11.39 30.34
N THR A 41 9.12 -11.10 31.50
CA THR A 41 9.80 -10.40 32.59
C THR A 41 9.38 -10.92 33.97
N LEU A 42 10.37 -10.96 34.87
CA LEU A 42 10.20 -11.20 36.31
C LEU A 42 10.45 -9.91 37.11
N GLY A 43 10.26 -8.74 36.49
CA GLY A 43 10.59 -7.43 37.05
C GLY A 43 9.91 -7.19 38.41
N GLN A 44 10.68 -6.73 39.39
CA GLN A 44 10.20 -6.53 40.77
C GLN A 44 9.32 -5.28 40.95
N ASN A 45 9.33 -4.36 39.98
CA ASN A 45 8.49 -3.16 40.00
C ASN A 45 8.02 -2.82 38.58
N TYR A 46 6.94 -2.05 38.50
CA TYR A 46 6.25 -1.82 37.23
C TYR A 46 7.14 -1.13 36.17
N ASN A 47 7.99 -0.19 36.61
CA ASN A 47 8.97 0.46 35.73
C ASN A 47 9.96 -0.54 35.11
N LYS A 48 10.37 -1.56 35.88
CA LYS A 48 11.27 -2.62 35.41
C LYS A 48 10.58 -3.59 34.46
N ILE A 49 9.31 -3.91 34.73
CA ILE A 49 8.46 -4.75 33.86
C ILE A 49 8.36 -4.13 32.47
N VAL A 50 7.96 -2.85 32.38
CA VAL A 50 7.84 -2.14 31.09
C VAL A 50 9.19 -2.00 30.40
N PHE A 51 10.26 -1.73 31.16
CA PHE A 51 11.61 -1.65 30.60
C PHE A 51 12.06 -2.98 29.96
N ASP A 52 11.84 -4.10 30.66
CA ASP A 52 12.23 -5.43 30.16
C ASP A 52 11.41 -5.86 28.95
N LEU A 53 10.12 -5.51 28.93
CA LEU A 53 9.27 -5.72 27.77
C LEU A 53 9.79 -4.96 26.54
N ILE A 54 10.21 -3.69 26.71
CA ILE A 54 10.79 -2.90 25.61
C ILE A 54 12.13 -3.51 25.13
N GLU A 55 13.01 -3.94 26.03
CA GLU A 55 14.29 -4.57 25.66
C GLU A 55 14.06 -5.90 24.93
N TRP A 56 13.14 -6.73 25.43
CA TRP A 56 12.82 -8.02 24.83
C TRP A 56 12.21 -7.86 23.43
N THR A 57 11.25 -6.95 23.27
CA THR A 57 10.64 -6.67 21.97
C THR A 57 11.65 -6.09 20.99
N GLN A 58 12.57 -5.24 21.44
CA GLN A 58 13.66 -4.75 20.60
C GLN A 58 14.63 -5.88 20.18
N ALA A 59 14.99 -6.78 21.09
CA ALA A 59 15.87 -7.92 20.78
C ALA A 59 15.22 -8.91 19.81
N LYS A 60 13.89 -9.05 19.85
CA LYS A 60 13.11 -9.90 18.93
C LYS A 60 12.64 -9.18 17.66
N ASN A 61 13.02 -7.91 17.48
CA ASN A 61 12.57 -7.06 16.38
C ASN A 61 11.03 -6.92 16.28
N LYS A 62 10.36 -6.96 17.44
CA LYS A 62 8.90 -6.85 17.65
C LYS A 62 8.50 -5.54 18.35
N LEU A 63 9.38 -4.55 18.31
CA LEU A 63 9.19 -3.28 19.00
C LEU A 63 8.05 -2.45 18.40
N GLU A 64 7.83 -2.58 17.11
CA GLU A 64 6.72 -1.93 16.41
C GLU A 64 5.37 -2.52 16.84
N ASP A 65 5.31 -3.83 17.07
CA ASP A 65 4.09 -4.53 17.47
C ASP A 65 3.55 -4.02 18.81
N ILE A 66 4.44 -3.85 19.81
CA ILE A 66 4.04 -3.34 21.13
C ILE A 66 3.63 -1.87 21.09
N ILE A 67 4.28 -1.05 20.27
CA ILE A 67 3.89 0.36 20.08
C ILE A 67 2.51 0.43 19.41
N CYS A 68 2.26 -0.41 18.41
CA CYS A 68 0.97 -0.49 17.71
C CYS A 68 -0.16 -0.95 18.64
N ALA A 69 0.07 -2.01 19.41
CA ALA A 69 -0.92 -2.55 20.34
C ALA A 69 -1.25 -1.54 21.45
N ALA A 70 -0.21 -0.92 22.03
CA ALA A 70 -0.39 0.09 23.06
C ALA A 70 -1.22 1.29 22.56
N TYR A 71 -0.96 1.75 21.33
CA TYR A 71 -1.71 2.86 20.72
C TYR A 71 -3.15 2.47 20.34
N ARG A 72 -3.43 1.21 19.96
CA ARG A 72 -4.77 0.75 19.57
C ARG A 72 -5.76 0.75 20.73
N VAL A 73 -5.30 0.29 21.90
CA VAL A 73 -6.15 0.16 23.09
C VAL A 73 -6.27 1.50 23.84
N ALA A 74 -5.25 2.37 23.75
CA ALA A 74 -5.26 3.70 24.36
C ALA A 74 -4.90 4.83 23.37
N PRO A 75 -5.72 5.06 22.32
CA PRO A 75 -5.41 6.04 21.27
C PRO A 75 -5.48 7.48 21.76
N ASP A 76 -6.27 7.76 22.81
CA ASP A 76 -6.48 9.09 23.38
C ASP A 76 -5.42 9.48 24.42
N ASN A 77 -4.43 8.62 24.70
CA ASN A 77 -3.36 8.95 25.65
C ASN A 77 -2.35 9.91 25.02
N GLU A 78 -2.24 11.11 25.60
CA GLU A 78 -1.38 12.20 25.08
C GLU A 78 0.10 11.81 24.99
N ASP A 79 0.63 11.06 25.95
CA ASP A 79 2.05 10.65 25.95
C ASP A 79 2.35 9.61 24.85
N LEU A 80 1.42 8.68 24.61
CA LEU A 80 1.50 7.75 23.48
C LEU A 80 1.36 8.48 22.15
N GLN A 81 0.42 9.42 22.05
CA GLN A 81 0.28 10.26 20.86
C GLN A 81 1.56 11.04 20.58
N GLN A 82 2.13 11.74 21.56
CA GLN A 82 3.37 12.49 21.38
C GLN A 82 4.56 11.60 20.98
N PHE A 83 4.63 10.38 21.51
CA PHE A 83 5.67 9.43 21.11
C PHE A 83 5.47 8.93 19.67
N CYS A 84 4.23 8.67 19.28
CA CYS A 84 3.88 8.12 17.98
C CYS A 84 3.78 9.17 16.87
N GLN A 85 3.45 10.42 17.18
CA GLN A 85 3.26 11.52 16.23
C GLN A 85 4.46 11.73 15.29
N PRO A 86 5.73 11.76 15.74
CA PRO A 86 6.87 11.84 14.84
C PRO A 86 7.08 10.58 13.99
N ILE A 87 6.58 9.42 14.43
CA ILE A 87 6.61 8.15 13.67
C ILE A 87 5.54 8.20 12.57
N ILE A 88 4.31 8.58 12.92
CA ILE A 88 3.16 8.73 12.02
C ILE A 88 3.47 9.76 10.93
N ARG A 89 3.90 10.96 11.33
CA ARG A 89 4.20 12.05 10.41
C ARG A 89 5.28 11.68 9.38
N ARG A 90 6.28 10.89 9.77
CA ARG A 90 7.31 10.43 8.82
C ARG A 90 6.84 9.30 7.91
N LEU A 91 5.94 8.41 8.36
CA LEU A 91 5.26 7.47 7.48
C LEU A 91 4.40 8.20 6.44
N GLU A 92 3.77 9.31 6.84
CA GLU A 92 3.02 10.20 5.94
C GLU A 92 3.92 10.98 4.98
N GLU A 93 5.14 11.36 5.38
CA GLU A 93 6.16 12.05 4.56
C GLU A 93 6.93 11.11 3.61
N PHE A 94 7.03 9.81 3.92
CA PHE A 94 7.69 8.79 3.08
C PHE A 94 6.88 8.40 1.84
N ILE A 95 5.56 8.59 1.89
CA ILE A 95 4.69 8.50 0.72
C ILE A 95 4.79 9.85 0.04
N ILE A 96 5.41 9.90 -1.15
CA ILE A 96 5.58 11.16 -1.90
C ILE A 96 4.26 11.93 -1.90
N GLN A 97 4.26 13.12 -1.29
CA GLN A 97 3.18 14.09 -1.40
C GLN A 97 3.37 14.88 -2.70
N PRO A 98 2.58 14.67 -3.77
CA PRO A 98 2.25 15.76 -4.65
C PRO A 98 0.92 16.33 -4.16
N THR A 99 0.93 17.10 -3.06
CA THR A 99 -0.20 17.99 -2.79
C THR A 99 -0.13 19.11 -3.82
N TYR A 100 -0.78 18.92 -4.95
CA TYR A 100 -1.22 20.03 -5.78
C TYR A 100 -2.46 20.64 -5.12
N ASN A 101 -2.27 21.28 -3.97
CA ASN A 101 -3.27 22.20 -3.46
C ASN A 101 -3.16 23.47 -4.30
N ARG A 102 -4.18 23.73 -5.13
CA ARG A 102 -4.44 25.05 -5.73
C ARG A 102 -4.96 26.02 -4.67
N ASP A 103 -4.23 26.19 -3.58
CA ASP A 103 -4.41 27.31 -2.67
C ASP A 103 -3.04 27.97 -2.54
N TYR A 104 -2.96 29.24 -2.95
CA TYR A 104 -1.86 30.12 -2.60
C TYR A 104 -1.90 30.34 -1.08
N GLY A 105 -1.37 29.39 -0.31
CA GLY A 105 -1.19 29.46 1.13
C GLY A 105 0.30 29.43 1.47
N GLU A 106 0.79 30.56 1.96
CA GLU A 106 2.08 30.86 2.61
C GLU A 106 3.17 29.77 2.56
N PHE A 107 4.26 30.06 1.83
CA PHE A 107 5.56 29.43 2.07
C PHE A 107 5.84 29.42 3.57
N GLY A 108 6.07 28.23 4.14
CA GLY A 108 6.37 28.07 5.56
C GLY A 108 7.47 29.04 6.02
N SER A 109 7.32 29.54 7.25
CA SER A 109 8.24 30.51 7.86
C SER A 109 9.70 30.07 7.73
N PRO A 110 10.65 30.99 7.50
CA PRO A 110 12.07 30.66 7.40
C PRO A 110 12.57 29.93 8.64
N ILE A 111 13.25 28.82 8.42
CA ILE A 111 13.74 27.90 9.46
C ILE A 111 14.71 28.63 10.39
N ASN A 112 14.44 28.60 11.70
CA ASN A 112 15.33 29.17 12.70
C ASN A 112 16.49 28.19 12.98
N LEU A 113 17.69 28.54 12.49
CA LEU A 113 18.89 27.69 12.51
C LEU A 113 19.38 27.30 13.92
N SER A 114 18.81 27.88 14.97
CA SER A 114 19.16 27.63 16.37
C SER A 114 18.52 26.37 16.97
N GLU A 115 17.42 25.86 16.38
CA GLU A 115 16.71 24.66 16.85
C GLU A 115 17.29 23.33 16.31
N LEU A 116 18.14 23.38 15.28
CA LEU A 116 18.78 22.22 14.64
C LEU A 116 19.77 21.45 15.54
N LYS A 117 20.04 21.90 16.77
CA LYS A 117 20.99 21.26 17.68
C LYS A 117 20.37 20.16 18.56
N SER A 118 19.05 20.12 18.74
CA SER A 118 18.38 19.05 19.52
C SER A 118 18.02 17.82 18.69
N ASP A 119 17.90 17.96 17.36
CA ASP A 119 17.33 16.93 16.49
C ASP A 119 18.34 15.92 15.95
N ARG A 120 19.64 16.24 16.04
CA ARG A 120 20.74 15.37 15.55
C ARG A 120 20.81 14.01 16.24
N GLN A 121 20.18 13.83 17.41
CA GLN A 121 20.25 12.57 18.16
C GLN A 121 19.22 11.52 17.69
N LEU A 122 18.28 11.88 16.82
CA LEU A 122 17.26 10.99 16.25
C LEU A 122 17.56 10.56 14.80
N GLU A 123 18.53 11.18 14.14
CA GLU A 123 18.93 10.90 12.74
C GLU A 123 19.59 9.52 12.55
N SER A 124 20.10 8.89 13.61
CA SER A 124 20.81 7.61 13.51
C SER A 124 19.92 6.35 13.46
N LEU A 125 18.60 6.49 13.67
CA LEU A 125 17.71 5.34 13.84
C LEU A 125 17.28 4.66 12.54
N PHE A 126 17.19 5.43 11.46
CA PHE A 126 16.90 4.94 10.12
C PHE A 126 17.63 5.92 9.21
N LYS A 127 18.69 5.49 8.53
CA LYS A 127 19.31 6.33 7.50
C LYS A 127 18.19 6.70 6.51
N PRO A 128 17.79 7.97 6.39
CA PRO A 128 17.02 8.37 5.24
C PRO A 128 18.00 8.25 4.09
N GLU A 129 17.87 7.20 3.28
CA GLU A 129 18.41 7.34 1.93
C GLU A 129 17.73 8.58 1.35
N PRO A 130 18.48 9.52 0.80
CA PRO A 130 17.87 10.71 0.21
C PRO A 130 16.84 10.22 -0.83
N ASN A 131 15.62 10.77 -0.80
CA ASN A 131 14.54 10.49 -1.76
C ASN A 131 14.88 11.03 -3.17
N LEU A 132 16.05 10.68 -3.67
CA LEU A 132 16.51 10.97 -5.01
C LEU A 132 16.05 9.83 -5.88
N LEU A 133 14.97 10.07 -6.61
CA LEU A 133 14.56 9.17 -7.68
C LEU A 133 15.45 9.43 -8.89
N ASP A 134 16.05 8.37 -9.41
CA ASP A 134 16.75 8.43 -10.68
C ASP A 134 15.77 8.85 -11.80
N VAL A 135 16.23 9.65 -12.76
CA VAL A 135 15.37 10.08 -13.88
C VAL A 135 14.93 8.86 -14.71
N GLY A 136 15.78 7.84 -14.79
CA GLY A 136 15.43 6.56 -15.40
C GLY A 136 14.30 5.83 -14.66
N PHE A 137 14.20 5.97 -13.34
CA PHE A 137 13.06 5.44 -12.58
C PHE A 137 11.74 6.10 -13.00
N LEU A 138 11.71 7.43 -13.14
CA LEU A 138 10.53 8.14 -13.62
C LEU A 138 10.20 7.82 -15.08
N ARG A 139 11.22 7.67 -15.93
CA ARG A 139 11.03 7.25 -17.32
C ARG A 139 10.38 5.86 -17.40
N ARG A 140 10.86 4.90 -16.59
CA ARG A 140 10.22 3.58 -16.48
C ARG A 140 8.78 3.70 -16.00
N ALA A 141 8.49 4.57 -15.04
CA ALA A 141 7.13 4.83 -14.59
C ALA A 141 6.20 5.24 -15.74
N VAL A 142 6.65 6.19 -16.57
CA VAL A 142 5.91 6.66 -17.75
C VAL A 142 5.74 5.53 -18.78
N ASP A 143 6.78 4.74 -19.02
CA ASP A 143 6.69 3.59 -19.93
C ASP A 143 5.67 2.56 -19.43
N ARG A 144 5.59 2.32 -18.11
CA ARG A 144 4.61 1.39 -17.49
C ARG A 144 3.20 1.96 -17.40
N ALA A 145 3.04 3.28 -17.39
CA ALA A 145 1.72 3.90 -17.43
C ALA A 145 0.92 3.46 -18.67
N SER A 146 1.61 3.14 -19.78
CA SER A 146 0.98 2.59 -20.99
C SER A 146 0.29 1.23 -20.79
N SER A 147 0.68 0.46 -19.76
CA SER A 147 0.09 -0.85 -19.48
C SER A 147 -1.13 -0.77 -18.55
N VAL A 148 -1.43 0.40 -17.98
CA VAL A 148 -2.48 0.57 -16.97
C VAL A 148 -3.70 1.24 -17.60
N CYS A 149 -4.88 0.69 -17.34
CA CYS A 149 -6.14 1.21 -17.85
C CYS A 149 -7.12 1.56 -16.74
N ARG A 150 -7.99 2.54 -17.03
CA ARG A 150 -9.20 2.79 -16.27
C ARG A 150 -10.32 1.89 -16.81
N ILE A 151 -11.02 1.23 -15.90
CA ILE A 151 -12.16 0.35 -16.22
C ILE A 151 -13.43 1.13 -15.97
N GLU A 152 -14.24 1.27 -17.02
CA GLU A 152 -15.48 2.04 -17.04
C GLU A 152 -16.62 1.22 -17.63
N LEU A 153 -17.85 1.63 -17.35
CA LEU A 153 -19.04 1.18 -18.07
C LEU A 153 -19.37 2.15 -19.21
N SER A 154 -20.11 1.69 -20.23
CA SER A 154 -20.59 2.52 -21.35
C SER A 154 -21.37 3.77 -20.93
N ASP A 155 -21.95 3.78 -19.73
CA ASP A 155 -22.68 4.92 -19.16
C ASP A 155 -21.77 5.95 -18.48
N GLY A 156 -20.45 5.73 -18.47
CA GLY A 156 -19.44 6.60 -17.88
C GLY A 156 -19.15 6.35 -16.40
N ARG A 157 -19.80 5.37 -15.75
CA ARG A 157 -19.45 4.98 -14.39
C ARG A 157 -18.08 4.31 -14.38
N ILE A 158 -17.23 4.77 -13.46
CA ILE A 158 -15.87 4.27 -13.31
C ILE A 158 -15.88 3.20 -12.22
N LEU A 159 -15.33 2.03 -12.54
CA LEU A 159 -15.30 0.89 -11.63
C LEU A 159 -13.96 0.83 -10.89
N GLY A 160 -12.85 0.96 -11.62
CA GLY A 160 -11.52 0.85 -11.03
C GLY A 160 -10.40 0.90 -12.04
N THR A 161 -9.31 0.22 -11.72
CA THR A 161 -8.08 0.17 -12.52
C THR A 161 -7.83 -1.26 -13.00
N GLY A 162 -7.12 -1.43 -14.11
CA GLY A 162 -6.62 -2.71 -14.59
C GLY A 162 -5.21 -2.59 -15.16
N VAL A 163 -4.54 -3.72 -15.34
CA VAL A 163 -3.19 -3.79 -15.91
C VAL A 163 -3.10 -4.83 -17.01
N LEU A 164 -2.55 -4.44 -18.16
CA LEU A 164 -2.21 -5.34 -19.25
C LEU A 164 -0.97 -6.15 -18.87
N ILE A 165 -1.10 -7.47 -18.71
CA ILE A 165 -0.01 -8.38 -18.30
C ILE A 165 0.51 -9.26 -19.45
N SER A 166 -0.22 -9.31 -20.57
CA SER A 166 0.20 -9.91 -21.84
C SER A 166 -0.50 -9.18 -22.99
N ASN A 167 -0.17 -9.48 -24.25
CA ASN A 167 -0.57 -8.71 -25.44
C ASN A 167 -2.06 -8.32 -25.52
N GLN A 168 -2.96 -9.11 -24.93
CA GLN A 168 -4.39 -8.85 -24.91
C GLN A 168 -5.04 -9.19 -23.56
N LEU A 169 -4.23 -9.39 -22.51
CA LEU A 169 -4.72 -9.89 -21.23
C LEU A 169 -4.64 -8.81 -20.16
N VAL A 170 -5.79 -8.36 -19.70
CA VAL A 170 -5.90 -7.38 -18.62
C VAL A 170 -6.29 -8.07 -17.32
N LEU A 171 -5.53 -7.80 -16.28
CA LEU A 171 -5.81 -8.24 -14.92
C LEU A 171 -6.45 -7.11 -14.13
N THR A 172 -7.49 -7.44 -13.37
CA THR A 172 -8.17 -6.53 -12.45
C THR A 172 -8.82 -7.32 -11.32
N ASN A 173 -9.59 -6.68 -10.44
CA ASN A 173 -10.25 -7.32 -9.32
C ASN A 173 -11.62 -7.89 -9.68
N TYR A 174 -11.97 -9.03 -9.08
CA TYR A 174 -13.26 -9.67 -9.30
C TYR A 174 -14.42 -8.82 -8.77
N HIS A 175 -14.28 -8.23 -7.57
CA HIS A 175 -15.34 -7.42 -6.97
C HIS A 175 -15.75 -6.19 -7.79
N LEU A 176 -14.92 -5.71 -8.73
CA LEU A 176 -15.27 -4.58 -9.58
C LEU A 176 -16.52 -4.83 -10.43
N LEU A 177 -16.79 -6.09 -10.78
CA LEU A 177 -17.93 -6.49 -11.59
C LEU A 177 -19.05 -7.18 -10.79
N CYS A 178 -18.83 -7.42 -9.49
CA CYS A 178 -19.80 -8.04 -8.60
C CYS A 178 -20.18 -7.07 -7.49
N LEU A 179 -21.05 -6.12 -7.82
CA LEU A 179 -21.67 -5.24 -6.82
C LEU A 179 -22.62 -6.07 -5.94
N GLU A 180 -22.55 -5.89 -4.63
CA GLU A 180 -23.14 -6.75 -3.58
C GLU A 180 -24.68 -6.90 -3.60
N GLU A 181 -25.39 -6.32 -4.56
CA GLU A 181 -26.87 -6.31 -4.60
C GLU A 181 -27.52 -7.32 -5.56
N GLU A 182 -26.80 -7.99 -6.46
CA GLU A 182 -27.41 -8.99 -7.36
C GLU A 182 -27.05 -10.43 -6.97
N LYS A 183 -28.03 -11.12 -6.37
CA LYS A 183 -28.02 -12.54 -6.00
C LYS A 183 -27.98 -13.53 -7.18
N ASP A 184 -27.80 -13.04 -8.40
CA ASP A 184 -27.65 -13.84 -9.62
C ASP A 184 -26.37 -13.39 -10.33
N SER A 185 -25.24 -14.01 -9.98
CA SER A 185 -23.90 -13.57 -10.35
C SER A 185 -23.55 -13.91 -11.80
N THR A 186 -24.19 -13.27 -12.79
CA THR A 186 -23.58 -13.15 -14.12
C THR A 186 -22.70 -11.92 -14.11
N LEU A 187 -21.38 -12.11 -14.23
CA LEU A 187 -20.43 -11.02 -14.38
C LEU A 187 -20.87 -10.16 -15.57
N ASN A 188 -21.29 -8.92 -15.30
CA ASN A 188 -21.75 -8.03 -16.35
C ASN A 188 -20.55 -7.45 -17.09
N THR A 189 -20.10 -8.20 -18.11
CA THR A 189 -19.05 -7.76 -19.03
C THR A 189 -19.59 -6.92 -20.17
N ASP A 190 -20.90 -7.00 -20.41
CA ASP A 190 -21.56 -6.20 -21.42
C ASP A 190 -21.46 -4.75 -20.98
N ASN A 191 -20.90 -3.89 -21.85
CA ASN A 191 -20.63 -2.48 -21.60
C ASN A 191 -19.31 -2.14 -20.89
N LEU A 192 -18.40 -3.09 -20.68
CA LEU A 192 -17.08 -2.73 -20.15
C LEU A 192 -16.22 -2.04 -21.20
N ILE A 193 -15.62 -0.94 -20.77
CA ILE A 193 -14.71 -0.11 -21.53
C ILE A 193 -13.38 -0.02 -20.78
N LEU A 194 -12.29 -0.31 -21.49
CA LEU A 194 -10.93 -0.18 -21.00
C LEU A 194 -10.27 1.04 -21.64
N LYS A 195 -9.97 2.07 -20.83
CA LYS A 195 -9.30 3.27 -21.31
C LYS A 195 -7.84 3.32 -20.88
N PHE A 196 -6.94 3.30 -21.84
CA PHE A 196 -5.49 3.43 -21.64
C PHE A 196 -5.05 4.86 -21.92
N GLY A 197 -4.04 5.34 -21.21
CA GLY A 197 -3.45 6.67 -21.48
C GLY A 197 -4.34 7.84 -21.06
N CYS A 198 -5.15 7.68 -20.01
CA CYS A 198 -5.88 8.77 -19.36
C CYS A 198 -4.92 9.57 -18.45
N TYR A 199 -4.21 10.55 -19.02
CA TYR A 199 -3.23 11.40 -18.32
C TYR A 199 -3.73 12.84 -18.23
N SER A 200 -3.22 13.60 -17.26
CA SER A 200 -3.39 15.05 -17.27
C SER A 200 -2.44 15.66 -18.31
N SER A 201 -2.99 16.42 -19.25
CA SER A 201 -2.22 17.26 -20.18
C SER A 201 -1.67 18.52 -19.48
N GLU A 202 -0.79 19.26 -20.15
CA GLU A 202 -0.21 20.52 -19.63
C GLU A 202 -1.28 21.57 -19.27
N SER A 203 -2.42 21.55 -19.96
CA SER A 203 -3.56 22.43 -19.70
C SER A 203 -4.50 21.92 -18.60
N GLY A 204 -4.19 20.78 -17.99
CA GLY A 204 -4.96 20.16 -16.91
C GLY A 204 -6.18 19.37 -17.36
N TYR A 205 -6.41 19.23 -18.67
CA TYR A 205 -7.46 18.35 -19.22
C TYR A 205 -6.95 16.92 -19.39
N GLU A 206 -7.85 15.95 -19.27
CA GLU A 206 -7.52 14.55 -19.51
C GLU A 206 -7.29 14.29 -21.00
N THR A 207 -6.24 13.52 -21.31
CA THR A 207 -5.95 13.05 -22.67
C THR A 207 -6.98 12.00 -23.11
N GLN A 208 -7.32 11.99 -24.40
CA GLN A 208 -8.31 11.04 -24.94
C GLN A 208 -7.86 9.57 -24.81
N GLY A 209 -6.55 9.32 -24.86
CA GLY A 209 -5.99 7.97 -24.73
C GLY A 209 -6.47 7.01 -25.82
N TYR A 210 -6.52 5.73 -25.48
CA TYR A 210 -7.04 4.65 -26.32
C TYR A 210 -8.19 3.96 -25.58
N THR A 211 -9.28 3.68 -26.30
CA THR A 211 -10.46 3.02 -25.73
C THR A 211 -10.66 1.67 -26.39
N PHE A 212 -10.80 0.61 -25.59
CA PHE A 212 -11.04 -0.75 -26.06
C PHE A 212 -12.24 -1.38 -25.36
N GLN A 213 -12.82 -2.37 -26.02
CA GLN A 213 -13.81 -3.27 -25.46
C GLN A 213 -13.19 -4.64 -25.15
N LEU A 214 -13.92 -5.47 -24.42
CA LEU A 214 -13.57 -6.87 -24.25
C LEU A 214 -13.82 -7.66 -25.54
N ASP A 215 -13.16 -8.82 -25.65
CA ASP A 215 -13.40 -9.75 -26.73
C ASP A 215 -14.87 -10.23 -26.74
N SER A 216 -15.46 -10.29 -27.93
CA SER A 216 -16.88 -10.59 -28.10
C SER A 216 -17.24 -12.06 -27.93
N GLN A 217 -16.25 -12.97 -27.96
CA GLN A 217 -16.47 -14.41 -27.82
C GLN A 217 -16.14 -14.88 -26.40
N THR A 218 -14.97 -14.50 -25.89
CA THR A 218 -14.45 -14.96 -24.60
C THR A 218 -13.91 -13.79 -23.78
N PRO A 219 -14.78 -12.92 -23.21
CA PRO A 219 -14.36 -11.72 -22.49
C PRO A 219 -13.64 -12.02 -21.17
N ILE A 220 -13.99 -13.12 -20.50
CA ILE A 220 -13.37 -13.57 -19.24
C ILE A 220 -12.69 -14.91 -19.48
N LEU A 221 -11.39 -14.98 -19.16
CA LEU A 221 -10.61 -16.21 -19.28
C LEU A 221 -10.48 -16.96 -17.96
N SER A 222 -10.33 -16.24 -16.86
CA SER A 222 -10.21 -16.80 -15.51
C SER A 222 -10.71 -15.81 -14.46
N SER A 223 -11.20 -16.32 -13.35
CA SER A 223 -11.71 -15.51 -12.24
C SER A 223 -11.50 -16.21 -10.89
N SER A 224 -11.30 -15.42 -9.84
CA SER A 224 -11.25 -15.90 -8.47
C SER A 224 -12.04 -14.96 -7.57
N HIS A 225 -13.00 -15.52 -6.84
CA HIS A 225 -13.92 -14.76 -5.99
C HIS A 225 -13.20 -14.03 -4.85
N THR A 226 -13.92 -13.09 -4.22
CA THR A 226 -13.44 -12.26 -3.09
C THR A 226 -12.99 -13.06 -1.87
N ASN A 227 -13.52 -14.28 -1.68
CA ASN A 227 -13.12 -15.18 -0.60
C ASN A 227 -11.84 -15.99 -0.89
N LYS A 228 -11.23 -15.79 -2.07
CA LYS A 228 -9.98 -16.43 -2.49
C LYS A 228 -8.95 -15.35 -2.85
N LEU A 229 -8.76 -15.09 -4.14
CA LEU A 229 -7.73 -14.19 -4.65
C LEU A 229 -8.29 -12.93 -5.31
N ASP A 230 -9.61 -12.75 -5.36
CA ASP A 230 -10.28 -11.53 -5.85
C ASP A 230 -9.70 -10.96 -7.17
N TYR A 231 -9.44 -11.82 -8.16
CA TYR A 231 -8.91 -11.37 -9.44
C TYR A 231 -9.83 -11.78 -10.59
N LEU A 232 -9.71 -11.04 -11.69
CA LEU A 232 -10.38 -11.30 -12.94
C LEU A 232 -9.39 -11.10 -14.10
N LEU A 233 -9.27 -12.13 -14.93
CA LEU A 233 -8.48 -12.10 -16.15
C LEU A 233 -9.40 -11.88 -17.35
N LEU A 234 -9.23 -10.72 -17.98
CA LEU A 234 -10.04 -10.25 -19.09
C LEU A 234 -9.27 -10.34 -20.40
N GLN A 235 -9.96 -10.76 -21.46
CA GLN A 235 -9.46 -10.73 -22.82
C GLN A 235 -9.92 -9.43 -23.50
N VAL A 236 -8.97 -8.62 -23.94
CA VAL A 236 -9.22 -7.38 -24.69
C VAL A 236 -9.40 -7.69 -26.17
N GLU A 237 -10.20 -6.88 -26.86
CA GLU A 237 -10.40 -7.03 -28.31
C GLU A 237 -9.08 -6.96 -29.10
N PRO A 238 -8.95 -7.66 -30.24
CA PRO A 238 -7.69 -7.73 -30.99
C PRO A 238 -7.14 -6.40 -31.53
N LYS A 239 -7.94 -5.32 -31.51
CA LYS A 239 -7.50 -3.99 -31.95
C LYS A 239 -6.33 -3.47 -31.12
N ILE A 240 -6.19 -3.89 -29.87
CA ILE A 240 -5.08 -3.48 -29.00
C ILE A 240 -3.71 -3.89 -29.58
N LEU A 241 -3.65 -5.01 -30.32
CA LEU A 241 -2.42 -5.50 -30.96
C LEU A 241 -1.87 -4.55 -32.03
N GLN A 242 -2.68 -3.61 -32.53
CA GLN A 242 -2.29 -2.64 -33.56
C GLN A 242 -1.70 -1.36 -32.97
N VAL A 243 -1.77 -1.18 -31.65
CA VAL A 243 -1.29 0.02 -30.96
C VAL A 243 0.08 -0.25 -30.35
N SER A 244 1.14 0.26 -30.97
CA SER A 244 2.53 0.06 -30.54
C SER A 244 2.89 0.75 -29.22
N ASP A 245 2.11 1.76 -28.83
CA ASP A 245 2.35 2.57 -27.64
C ASP A 245 1.97 1.83 -26.35
N ILE A 246 1.04 0.87 -26.44
CA ILE A 246 0.56 0.08 -25.32
C ILE A 246 1.40 -1.19 -25.24
N LYS A 247 2.06 -1.40 -24.10
CA LYS A 247 2.90 -2.56 -23.86
C LYS A 247 2.46 -3.27 -22.59
N PRO A 248 2.54 -4.61 -22.52
CA PRO A 248 2.30 -5.31 -21.28
C PRO A 248 3.27 -4.86 -20.18
N ALA A 249 2.76 -4.81 -18.95
CA ALA A 249 3.57 -4.66 -17.77
C ALA A 249 4.49 -5.89 -17.63
N PRO A 250 5.80 -5.70 -17.37
CA PRO A 250 6.67 -6.82 -17.08
C PRO A 250 6.34 -7.38 -15.69
N TRP A 251 6.63 -8.65 -15.53
CA TRP A 251 6.52 -9.38 -14.29
C TRP A 251 7.56 -10.50 -14.33
N ASP A 252 8.06 -10.88 -13.16
CA ASP A 252 8.94 -12.02 -12.97
C ASP A 252 8.41 -12.87 -11.83
N ILE A 253 8.18 -14.16 -12.11
CA ILE A 253 7.60 -15.10 -11.15
C ILE A 253 8.57 -15.49 -10.03
N ASP A 254 9.87 -15.32 -10.28
CA ASP A 254 10.93 -15.62 -9.32
C ASP A 254 11.20 -14.42 -8.38
N VAL A 255 10.68 -13.24 -8.72
CA VAL A 255 10.78 -12.03 -7.91
C VAL A 255 9.62 -11.97 -6.92
N LEU A 256 9.93 -12.27 -5.66
CA LEU A 256 8.99 -12.16 -4.55
C LEU A 256 9.14 -10.82 -3.81
N PRO A 257 8.02 -10.17 -3.44
CA PRO A 257 8.10 -9.03 -2.56
C PRO A 257 8.69 -9.42 -1.21
N GLN A 258 9.45 -8.52 -0.61
CA GLN A 258 10.04 -8.71 0.71
C GLN A 258 9.69 -7.53 1.62
N ARG A 259 9.73 -7.75 2.95
CA ARG A 259 9.54 -6.66 3.91
C ARG A 259 10.52 -5.52 3.64
N ARG A 260 10.01 -4.28 3.70
CA ARG A 260 10.71 -3.03 3.39
C ARG A 260 11.10 -2.85 1.93
N MET A 261 10.67 -3.72 1.01
CA MET A 261 10.79 -3.45 -0.41
C MET A 261 9.94 -2.22 -0.77
N GLY A 262 10.42 -1.41 -1.72
CA GLY A 262 9.64 -0.34 -2.32
C GLY A 262 8.42 -0.89 -3.07
N ILE A 263 7.31 -0.14 -3.06
CA ILE A 263 6.12 -0.45 -3.84
C ILE A 263 5.61 0.79 -4.56
N ASN A 264 5.37 0.66 -5.86
CA ASN A 264 4.92 1.73 -6.73
C ASN A 264 3.58 1.38 -7.33
N ILE A 265 2.64 2.31 -7.38
CA ILE A 265 1.28 2.07 -7.85
C ILE A 265 0.91 3.13 -8.87
N LEU A 266 0.47 2.67 -10.03
CA LEU A 266 -0.16 3.49 -11.07
C LEU A 266 -1.67 3.19 -11.03
N GLN A 267 -2.48 4.22 -10.84
CA GLN A 267 -3.88 4.07 -10.44
C GLN A 267 -4.76 5.20 -10.94
N HIS A 268 -6.06 4.95 -11.01
CA HIS A 268 -7.11 5.95 -11.29
C HIS A 268 -7.94 6.26 -10.03
N PRO A 269 -7.38 7.02 -9.06
CA PRO A 269 -8.06 7.30 -7.81
C PRO A 269 -9.29 8.18 -8.06
N GLU A 270 -10.41 7.80 -7.46
CA GLU A 270 -11.74 8.38 -7.65
C GLU A 270 -12.15 8.46 -9.13
N GLY A 271 -11.53 7.64 -9.98
CA GLY A 271 -11.70 7.66 -11.42
C GLY A 271 -11.06 8.84 -12.15
N ASP A 272 -10.22 9.63 -11.50
CA ASP A 272 -9.48 10.71 -12.14
C ASP A 272 -8.42 10.15 -13.12
N SER A 273 -7.84 11.06 -13.92
CA SER A 273 -6.62 10.85 -14.67
C SER A 273 -5.54 10.18 -13.83
N MET A 274 -4.74 9.31 -14.46
CA MET A 274 -3.79 8.43 -13.80
C MET A 274 -2.87 9.19 -12.84
N LYS A 275 -2.71 8.64 -11.64
CA LYS A 275 -1.78 9.13 -10.63
C LYS A 275 -0.80 8.04 -10.26
N ILE A 276 0.37 8.47 -9.78
CA ILE A 276 1.43 7.60 -9.30
C ILE A 276 1.60 7.76 -7.79
N ALA A 277 1.68 6.65 -7.07
CA ALA A 277 2.12 6.59 -5.69
C ALA A 277 3.43 5.81 -5.62
N ILE A 278 4.47 6.41 -5.03
CA ILE A 278 5.80 5.82 -4.86
C ILE A 278 6.10 5.69 -3.37
N SER A 279 6.62 4.54 -2.98
CA SER A 279 7.05 4.27 -1.62
C SER A 279 8.34 3.43 -1.64
N SER A 280 9.41 3.94 -1.04
CA SER A 280 10.73 3.26 -1.00
C SER A 280 10.87 2.23 0.13
N ASN A 281 9.86 2.09 1.00
CA ASN A 281 9.78 1.08 2.05
C ASN A 281 8.32 0.64 2.26
N GLY A 282 7.61 0.43 1.15
CA GLY A 282 6.16 0.25 1.17
C GLY A 282 5.71 -1.04 1.83
N VAL A 283 6.43 -2.15 1.61
CA VAL A 283 5.98 -3.48 2.05
C VAL A 283 6.16 -3.67 3.56
N ARG A 284 5.04 -3.87 4.25
CA ARG A 284 4.98 -4.18 5.69
C ARG A 284 5.15 -5.66 5.94
N GLU A 285 4.37 -6.47 5.24
CA GLU A 285 4.28 -7.91 5.47
C GLU A 285 3.94 -8.66 4.17
N VAL A 286 4.43 -9.89 4.06
CA VAL A 286 4.12 -10.79 2.95
C VAL A 286 3.64 -12.12 3.52
N TYR A 287 2.42 -12.52 3.16
CA TYR A 287 1.78 -13.76 3.57
C TYR A 287 1.69 -14.71 2.37
N GLU A 288 2.82 -15.31 2.00
CA GLU A 288 2.92 -16.18 0.81
C GLU A 288 1.93 -17.36 0.84
N ASN A 289 1.69 -17.92 2.04
CA ASN A 289 0.81 -19.07 2.24
C ASN A 289 -0.66 -18.81 1.88
N ILE A 290 -1.09 -17.55 1.93
CA ILE A 290 -2.46 -17.13 1.58
C ILE A 290 -2.48 -16.16 0.38
N GLY A 291 -1.32 -15.90 -0.25
CA GLY A 291 -1.25 -15.06 -1.43
C GLY A 291 -1.47 -13.57 -1.19
N LEU A 292 -1.16 -13.05 0.00
CA LEU A 292 -1.46 -11.66 0.37
C LEU A 292 -0.18 -10.85 0.65
N ILE A 293 -0.19 -9.57 0.31
CA ILE A 293 0.82 -8.58 0.71
C ILE A 293 0.14 -7.40 1.39
N GLN A 294 0.78 -6.88 2.43
CA GLN A 294 0.39 -5.63 3.08
C GLN A 294 1.46 -4.58 2.91
N TYR A 295 1.05 -3.37 2.56
CA TYR A 295 1.95 -2.25 2.33
C TYR A 295 1.31 -0.91 2.67
N VAL A 296 2.15 0.11 2.78
CA VAL A 296 1.74 1.50 3.03
C VAL A 296 1.88 2.28 1.73
N SER A 297 0.75 2.78 1.22
CA SER A 297 0.68 3.66 0.05
C SER A 297 -0.54 4.57 0.16
N ARG A 298 -0.55 5.66 -0.61
CA ARG A 298 -1.73 6.50 -0.79
C ARG A 298 -2.55 5.95 -1.94
N THR A 299 -3.63 5.28 -1.59
CA THR A 299 -4.65 4.87 -2.55
C THR A 299 -6.00 5.40 -2.08
N SER A 300 -6.95 5.57 -2.98
CA SER A 300 -8.33 6.03 -2.69
C SER A 300 -9.34 5.13 -3.42
N GLY A 301 -10.64 5.45 -3.43
CA GLY A 301 -11.61 4.74 -4.27
C GLY A 301 -11.13 4.68 -5.73
N GLY A 302 -11.56 3.70 -6.53
CA GLY A 302 -11.11 3.53 -7.93
C GLY A 302 -9.68 2.98 -8.12
N SER A 303 -8.91 2.82 -7.04
CA SER A 303 -7.57 2.23 -7.09
C SER A 303 -7.58 0.70 -7.13
N SER A 304 -8.70 0.04 -6.82
CA SER A 304 -8.85 -1.41 -6.91
C SER A 304 -8.50 -1.91 -8.31
N GLY A 305 -7.72 -2.98 -8.40
CA GLY A 305 -7.19 -3.52 -9.66
C GLY A 305 -5.91 -2.84 -10.16
N SER A 306 -5.37 -1.87 -9.40
CA SER A 306 -4.09 -1.26 -9.76
C SER A 306 -2.93 -2.23 -9.57
N PRO A 307 -1.96 -2.27 -10.51
CA PRO A 307 -0.75 -3.04 -10.32
C PRO A 307 0.11 -2.43 -9.22
N CYS A 308 0.67 -3.30 -8.38
CA CYS A 308 1.72 -2.98 -7.45
C CYS A 308 3.06 -3.40 -8.07
N PHE A 309 3.90 -2.42 -8.36
CA PHE A 309 5.22 -2.61 -8.94
C PHE A 309 6.31 -2.61 -7.87
N ASN A 310 7.36 -3.41 -8.07
CA ASN A 310 8.61 -3.26 -7.33
C ASN A 310 9.44 -2.06 -7.83
N GLU A 311 10.69 -1.93 -7.36
CA GLU A 311 11.61 -0.84 -7.74
C GLU A 311 12.11 -0.93 -9.19
N ASP A 312 12.10 -2.15 -9.75
CA ASP A 312 12.43 -2.45 -11.15
C ASP A 312 11.22 -2.33 -12.10
N TRP A 313 10.08 -1.88 -11.58
CA TRP A 313 8.84 -1.68 -12.32
C TRP A 313 8.24 -2.98 -12.88
N GLU A 314 8.35 -4.06 -12.12
CA GLU A 314 7.73 -5.37 -12.37
C GLU A 314 6.53 -5.57 -11.46
N VAL A 315 5.45 -6.14 -11.99
CA VAL A 315 4.22 -6.40 -11.23
C VAL A 315 4.48 -7.52 -10.22
N VAL A 316 4.33 -7.21 -8.93
CA VAL A 316 4.49 -8.16 -7.82
C VAL A 316 3.17 -8.47 -7.12
N ALA A 317 2.18 -7.59 -7.24
CA ALA A 317 0.86 -7.78 -6.65
C ALA A 317 -0.22 -6.95 -7.37
N LEU A 318 -1.48 -7.24 -7.07
CA LEU A 318 -2.67 -6.51 -7.51
C LEU A 318 -3.36 -5.87 -6.31
N HIS A 319 -3.56 -4.55 -6.31
CA HIS A 319 -4.20 -3.85 -5.20
C HIS A 319 -5.68 -4.20 -5.10
N HIS A 320 -6.14 -4.70 -3.94
CA HIS A 320 -7.54 -5.13 -3.76
C HIS A 320 -8.31 -4.38 -2.68
N ALA A 321 -7.65 -3.97 -1.59
CA ALA A 321 -8.34 -3.39 -0.46
C ALA A 321 -7.50 -2.38 0.33
N GLN A 322 -8.18 -1.52 1.10
CA GLN A 322 -7.59 -0.69 2.13
C GLN A 322 -8.25 -1.00 3.46
N ARG A 323 -7.46 -1.08 4.52
CA ARG A 323 -7.92 -1.25 5.89
C ARG A 323 -7.42 -0.12 6.76
N ALA A 324 -8.27 0.36 7.66
CA ALA A 324 -7.82 1.26 8.71
C ALA A 324 -6.84 0.50 9.62
N GLY A 325 -5.61 0.99 9.71
CA GLY A 325 -4.58 0.46 10.59
C GLY A 325 -4.27 1.43 11.74
N SER A 326 -3.52 0.95 12.73
CA SER A 326 -3.14 1.71 13.93
C SER A 326 -2.32 2.98 13.65
N PHE A 327 -1.66 3.08 12.49
CA PHE A 327 -0.84 4.23 12.07
C PHE A 327 -1.15 4.67 10.64
N GLY A 328 -2.45 4.80 10.33
CA GLY A 328 -2.94 5.21 9.00
C GLY A 328 -3.53 4.06 8.19
N LYS A 329 -3.78 4.30 6.91
CA LYS A 329 -4.37 3.28 6.03
C LYS A 329 -3.31 2.25 5.62
N ILE A 330 -3.61 0.98 5.85
CA ILE A 330 -2.83 -0.16 5.35
C ILE A 330 -3.50 -0.62 4.07
N CYS A 331 -2.73 -0.69 3.00
CA CYS A 331 -3.19 -1.25 1.74
C CYS A 331 -2.90 -2.75 1.72
N GLU A 332 -3.78 -3.49 1.08
CA GLU A 332 -3.61 -4.91 0.82
C GLU A 332 -3.57 -5.14 -0.69
N GLY A 333 -2.75 -6.11 -1.09
CA GLY A 333 -2.68 -6.59 -2.45
C GLY A 333 -2.62 -8.11 -2.48
N ILE A 334 -3.06 -8.68 -3.60
CA ILE A 334 -2.98 -10.10 -3.89
C ILE A 334 -1.68 -10.36 -4.64
N LEU A 335 -0.86 -11.31 -4.16
CA LEU A 335 0.43 -11.63 -4.76
C LEU A 335 0.24 -12.10 -6.20
N PHE A 336 0.98 -11.49 -7.12
CA PHE A 336 0.91 -11.85 -8.55
C PHE A 336 1.29 -13.31 -8.77
N ARG A 337 2.24 -13.84 -7.98
CA ARG A 337 2.61 -15.26 -8.00
C ARG A 337 1.43 -16.21 -7.75
N SER A 338 0.54 -15.87 -6.82
CA SER A 338 -0.64 -16.68 -6.51
C SER A 338 -1.64 -16.65 -7.67
N ILE A 339 -1.83 -15.48 -8.29
CA ILE A 339 -2.66 -15.33 -9.49
C ILE A 339 -2.06 -16.13 -10.66
N TYR A 340 -0.74 -16.00 -10.88
CA TYR A 340 -0.01 -16.68 -11.95
C TYR A 340 -0.20 -18.20 -11.94
N GLN A 341 -0.26 -18.82 -10.76
CA GLN A 341 -0.50 -20.26 -10.65
C GLN A 341 -1.83 -20.68 -11.29
N GLU A 342 -2.85 -19.83 -11.25
CA GLU A 342 -4.16 -20.10 -11.86
C GLU A 342 -4.22 -19.71 -13.34
N ILE A 343 -3.42 -18.72 -13.78
CA ILE A 343 -3.52 -18.15 -15.14
C ILE A 343 -2.36 -18.49 -16.09
N SER A 344 -1.34 -19.22 -15.64
CA SER A 344 -0.13 -19.52 -16.41
C SER A 344 -0.37 -20.23 -17.75
N SER A 345 -1.51 -20.92 -17.91
CA SER A 345 -1.91 -21.54 -19.18
C SER A 345 -2.22 -20.51 -20.29
N TYR A 346 -2.63 -19.29 -19.92
CA TYR A 346 -3.01 -18.22 -20.84
C TYR A 346 -1.84 -17.28 -21.20
N LEU A 347 -0.73 -17.33 -20.45
CA LEU A 347 0.41 -16.41 -20.60
C LEU A 347 1.53 -16.97 -21.50
N LYS A 348 1.28 -18.06 -22.24
CA LYS A 348 2.27 -18.75 -23.07
C LYS A 348 2.42 -18.17 -24.47
#